data_AF-A0A9W9X0C5-F1
#
_entry.id   AF-A0A9W9X0C5-F1
#
_cell.length_a   1.000
_cell.length_b   1.000
_cell.length_c   1.000
_cell.angle_alpha   90.00
_cell.angle_beta   90.00
_cell.angle_gamma   90.00
#
_symmetry.space_group_name_H-M   'P 1'
#
loop_
_entity.id
_entity.type
_entity.pdbx_description
1 polymer ?
#
loop_
_entity_poly.entity_id
_entity_poly.type
_entity_poly.pdbx_seq_one_letter_code
_entity_poly.pdbx_strand_id
1 'polypeptide(L)'
;MHYKTDPVTNRTTYQSYDGFGPMDVEDIANVLPKTTDFGSAWKFDDVDPETKSQHQSVVTYPIQPGYYRAPEVVLGYGWDFSADIWNFGVLVWNIIEGTELFTQVQGANGRYDPKSHLAEMIALLGPPPKEVIGRAEYMSQVDYPSPISIGAGKPCKNAREVFGGPYFDKEERKSARELTAHPFLNFGGHITKDFLEGQS
;
A
#
# COMPACT_ATOMS: atom_id res chain seq x y z
N MET A 1 28.44 -3.85 -0.08
CA MET A 1 27.57 -3.74 1.11
C MET A 1 28.45 -3.68 2.34
N HIS A 2 28.62 -2.49 2.95
CA HIS A 2 29.39 -2.35 4.18
C HIS A 2 28.49 -2.64 5.38
N TYR A 3 28.98 -3.43 6.34
CA TYR A 3 28.28 -3.74 7.57
C TYR A 3 29.23 -3.73 8.75
N LYS A 4 28.68 -3.50 9.95
CA LYS A 4 29.39 -3.61 11.21
C LYS A 4 28.60 -4.50 12.15
N THR A 5 29.26 -5.47 12.77
CA THR A 5 28.65 -6.30 13.81
C THR A 5 29.06 -5.77 15.17
N ASP A 6 28.07 -5.50 16.01
CA ASP A 6 28.30 -5.16 17.42
C ASP A 6 28.83 -6.41 18.15
N PRO A 7 30.04 -6.35 18.75
CA PRO A 7 30.66 -7.52 19.39
C PRO A 7 29.98 -7.94 20.70
N VAL A 8 29.11 -7.10 21.27
CA VAL A 8 28.39 -7.37 22.52
C VAL A 8 27.00 -7.92 22.24
N THR A 9 26.27 -7.30 21.29
CA THR A 9 24.89 -7.69 20.98
C THR A 9 24.79 -8.69 19.82
N ASN A 10 25.91 -8.95 19.13
CA ASN A 10 25.99 -9.73 17.90
C ASN A 10 25.04 -9.23 16.78
N ARG A 11 24.59 -7.98 16.90
CA ARG A 11 23.66 -7.36 15.95
C ARG A 11 24.46 -6.74 14.81
N THR A 12 24.10 -7.10 13.58
CA THR A 12 24.72 -6.53 12.38
C THR A 12 23.94 -5.31 11.93
N THR A 13 24.64 -4.17 11.80
CA THR A 13 24.09 -2.92 11.25
C THR A 13 24.69 -2.70 9.87
N TYR A 14 23.84 -2.51 8.88
CA TYR A 14 24.24 -2.27 7.49
C TYR A 14 24.31 -0.76 7.22
N GLN A 15 25.32 -0.33 6.49
CA GLN A 15 25.45 1.06 6.06
C GLN A 15 24.55 1.29 4.83
N SER A 16 23.58 2.20 4.94
CA SER A 16 22.83 2.72 3.78
C SER A 16 23.80 3.44 2.85
N TYR A 17 23.65 3.20 1.55
CA TYR A 17 24.43 3.87 0.51
C TYR A 17 23.45 4.56 -0.41
N ASP A 18 23.49 5.89 -0.43
CA ASP A 18 22.48 6.70 -1.11
C ASP A 18 23.00 7.24 -2.47
N GLY A 19 24.24 6.91 -2.83
CA GLY A 19 24.91 7.34 -4.06
C GLY A 19 25.17 6.17 -5.00
N PHE A 20 24.20 5.84 -5.85
CA PHE A 20 24.36 4.82 -6.89
C PHE A 20 24.98 5.37 -8.19
N GLY A 21 25.09 6.70 -8.33
CA GLY A 21 25.47 7.33 -9.60
C GLY A 21 24.41 7.10 -10.70
N PRO A 22 24.67 7.53 -11.94
CA PRO A 22 23.87 7.09 -13.08
C PRO A 22 23.98 5.57 -13.21
N MET A 23 22.82 4.90 -13.30
CA MET A 23 22.73 3.44 -13.39
C MET A 23 23.38 2.94 -14.69
N ASP A 24 24.53 2.28 -14.59
CA ASP A 24 25.14 1.54 -15.69
C ASP A 24 24.50 0.13 -15.79
N VAL A 25 24.14 -0.28 -17.00
CA VAL A 25 23.51 -1.59 -17.27
C VAL A 25 24.46 -2.73 -16.90
N GLU A 26 25.77 -2.52 -17.03
CA GLU A 26 26.80 -3.49 -16.66
C GLU A 26 26.92 -3.66 -15.13
N ASP A 27 26.68 -2.58 -14.37
CA ASP A 27 26.63 -2.62 -12.91
C ASP A 27 25.34 -3.29 -12.41
N ILE A 28 24.18 -3.00 -13.02
CA ILE A 28 22.89 -3.62 -12.66
C ILE A 28 22.92 -5.14 -12.87
N ALA A 29 23.54 -5.62 -13.95
CA ALA A 29 23.63 -7.06 -14.25
C ALA A 29 24.35 -7.84 -13.14
N ASN A 30 25.21 -7.18 -12.36
CA ASN A 30 25.96 -7.76 -11.26
C ASN A 30 25.32 -7.50 -9.88
N VAL A 31 24.24 -6.71 -9.81
CA VAL A 31 23.50 -6.45 -8.57
C VAL A 31 22.47 -7.55 -8.35
N LEU A 32 22.65 -8.31 -7.27
CA LEU A 32 21.63 -9.22 -6.76
C LEU A 32 20.80 -8.50 -5.69
N PRO A 33 19.58 -8.03 -6.00
CA PRO A 33 18.73 -7.40 -5.00
C PRO A 33 18.37 -8.41 -3.91
N LYS A 34 18.44 -7.97 -2.65
CA LYS A 34 18.05 -8.76 -1.48
C LYS A 34 17.00 -7.98 -0.70
N THR A 35 15.81 -8.56 -0.56
CA THR A 35 14.76 -8.00 0.30
C THR A 35 15.19 -8.11 1.76
N THR A 36 15.04 -7.02 2.50
CA THR A 36 15.37 -6.92 3.92
C THR A 36 14.21 -6.26 4.67
N ASP A 37 14.34 -6.10 5.99
CA ASP A 37 13.33 -5.52 6.88
C ASP A 37 12.01 -6.30 6.99
N PHE A 38 12.11 -7.52 7.52
CA PHE A 38 10.95 -8.35 7.87
C PHE A 38 10.26 -7.93 9.18
N GLY A 39 10.49 -6.71 9.69
CA GLY A 39 9.92 -6.23 10.95
C GLY A 39 8.39 -6.11 10.93
N SER A 40 7.80 -6.01 9.74
CA SER A 40 6.34 -5.99 9.52
C SER A 40 5.81 -7.28 8.89
N ALA A 41 6.64 -8.32 8.76
CA ALA A 41 6.23 -9.57 8.12
C ALA A 41 5.21 -10.33 8.97
N TRP A 42 4.15 -10.83 8.32
CA TRP A 42 3.12 -11.62 8.97
C TRP A 42 3.21 -13.07 8.52
N LYS A 43 3.17 -13.99 9.48
CA LYS A 43 2.99 -15.41 9.18
C LYS A 43 1.51 -15.68 9.10
N PHE A 44 1.02 -16.04 7.92
CA PHE A 44 -0.28 -16.69 7.81
C PHE A 44 -0.08 -18.13 8.29
N ASP A 45 -0.79 -18.52 9.35
CA ASP A 45 -0.71 -19.90 9.84
C ASP A 45 -1.17 -20.86 8.76
N ASP A 46 -0.43 -21.96 8.60
CA ASP A 46 -0.80 -23.05 7.71
C ASP A 46 -2.09 -23.71 8.21
N VAL A 47 -2.87 -24.21 7.25
CA VAL A 47 -4.03 -25.08 7.48
C VAL A 47 -3.66 -26.14 8.50
N ASP A 48 -4.40 -26.21 9.62
CA ASP A 48 -4.26 -27.30 10.57
C ASP A 48 -4.44 -28.64 9.82
N PRO A 49 -3.40 -29.49 9.78
CA PRO A 49 -3.42 -30.72 8.99
C PRO A 49 -4.42 -31.77 9.50
N GLU A 50 -4.87 -31.67 10.76
CA GLU A 50 -5.87 -32.55 11.36
C GLU A 50 -7.30 -32.03 11.15
N THR A 51 -7.54 -30.73 11.34
CA THR A 51 -8.91 -30.20 11.30
C THR A 51 -9.33 -29.65 9.93
N LYS A 52 -8.40 -29.48 8.97
CA LYS A 52 -8.63 -28.79 7.67
C LYS A 52 -9.35 -27.44 7.81
N SER A 53 -9.34 -26.87 9.01
CA SER A 53 -10.06 -25.67 9.36
C SER A 53 -9.22 -24.50 8.89
N GLN A 54 -9.64 -23.83 7.81
CA GLN A 54 -9.12 -22.50 7.49
C GLN A 54 -9.60 -21.53 8.56
N HIS A 55 -8.89 -21.42 9.68
CA HIS A 55 -8.95 -20.21 10.48
C HIS A 55 -8.01 -19.19 9.84
N GLN A 56 -8.28 -18.82 8.59
CA GLN A 56 -7.62 -17.67 7.97
C GLN A 56 -8.14 -16.44 8.71
N SER A 57 -7.44 -16.06 9.77
CA SER A 57 -7.68 -14.79 10.44
C SER A 57 -7.48 -13.71 9.39
N VAL A 58 -8.56 -13.06 8.96
CA VAL A 58 -8.48 -11.94 8.02
C VAL A 58 -7.71 -10.83 8.71
N VAL A 59 -6.49 -10.56 8.26
CA VAL A 59 -5.60 -9.57 8.85
C VAL A 59 -5.83 -8.23 8.16
N THR A 60 -6.08 -7.18 8.94
CA THR A 60 -6.37 -5.82 8.45
C THR A 60 -5.44 -4.76 9.03
N TYR A 61 -4.40 -5.17 9.77
CA TYR A 61 -3.42 -4.23 10.34
C TYR A 61 -2.76 -3.39 9.24
N PRO A 62 -2.42 -2.13 9.53
CA PRO A 62 -1.79 -1.25 8.56
C PRO A 62 -0.38 -1.74 8.26
N ILE A 63 -0.14 -2.06 6.99
CA ILE A 63 1.16 -2.41 6.45
C ILE A 63 1.56 -1.41 5.36
N GLN A 64 2.78 -1.58 4.84
CA GLN A 64 3.37 -0.85 3.70
C GLN A 64 3.64 0.65 3.96
N PRO A 65 4.66 1.24 3.31
CA PRO A 65 4.80 2.69 3.21
C PRO A 65 3.64 3.32 2.42
N GLY A 66 3.35 4.60 2.67
CA GLY A 66 2.20 5.30 2.07
C GLY A 66 2.10 5.17 0.55
N TYR A 67 3.19 5.47 -0.17
CA TYR A 67 3.27 5.45 -1.64
C TYR A 67 3.10 4.07 -2.27
N TYR A 68 3.30 3.01 -1.51
CA TYR A 68 3.21 1.64 -2.02
C TYR A 68 2.04 0.86 -1.40
N ARG A 69 1.20 1.54 -0.62
CA ARG A 69 0.12 0.87 0.09
C ARG A 69 -0.93 0.38 -0.90
N ALA A 70 -1.33 -0.87 -0.76
CA ALA A 70 -2.30 -1.51 -1.65
C ALA A 70 -3.75 -1.08 -1.33
N PRO A 71 -4.66 -1.10 -2.32
CA PRO A 71 -6.05 -0.68 -2.14
C PRO A 71 -6.77 -1.49 -1.05
N GLU A 72 -6.53 -2.80 -0.96
CA GLU A 72 -7.11 -3.68 0.06
C GLU A 72 -6.70 -3.33 1.48
N VAL A 73 -5.49 -2.78 1.65
CA VAL A 73 -4.97 -2.32 2.93
C VAL A 73 -5.65 -1.02 3.31
N VAL A 74 -5.75 -0.06 2.38
CA VAL A 74 -6.43 1.23 2.62
C VAL A 74 -7.92 1.04 2.90
N LEU A 75 -8.57 0.16 2.14
CA LEU A 75 -9.99 -0.15 2.29
C LEU A 75 -10.28 -1.04 3.50
N GLY A 76 -9.27 -1.73 4.03
CA GLY A 76 -9.36 -2.47 5.28
C GLY A 76 -10.20 -3.73 5.21
N TYR A 77 -10.31 -4.37 4.03
CA TYR A 77 -11.12 -5.58 3.86
C TYR A 77 -10.33 -6.89 3.97
N GLY A 78 -9.05 -6.80 4.31
CA GLY A 78 -8.15 -7.94 4.44
C GLY A 78 -7.15 -8.01 3.30
N TRP A 79 -5.91 -8.34 3.62
CA TRP A 79 -4.82 -8.46 2.68
C TRP A 79 -4.10 -9.80 2.86
N ASP A 80 -3.40 -10.22 1.81
CA ASP A 80 -2.50 -11.38 1.79
C ASP A 80 -1.25 -11.02 0.97
N PHE A 81 -0.55 -12.01 0.39
CA PHE A 81 0.63 -11.79 -0.45
C PHE A 81 0.35 -10.93 -1.69
N SER A 82 -0.92 -10.72 -2.09
CA SER A 82 -1.28 -9.79 -3.17
C SER A 82 -0.87 -8.34 -2.88
N ALA A 83 -0.77 -7.96 -1.59
CA ALA A 83 -0.26 -6.66 -1.19
C ALA A 83 1.22 -6.47 -1.62
N ASP A 84 2.04 -7.51 -1.50
CA ASP A 84 3.44 -7.48 -1.94
C ASP A 84 3.56 -7.42 -3.47
N ILE A 85 2.66 -8.09 -4.20
CA ILE A 85 2.58 -7.99 -5.67
C ILE A 85 2.25 -6.56 -6.08
N TRP A 86 1.34 -5.89 -5.37
CA TRP A 86 1.05 -4.48 -5.58
C TRP A 86 2.28 -3.61 -5.33
N ASN A 87 2.97 -3.76 -4.19
CA ASN A 87 4.21 -3.03 -3.91
C ASN A 87 5.23 -3.16 -5.06
N PHE A 88 5.41 -4.39 -5.54
CA PHE A 88 6.34 -4.68 -6.63
C PHE A 88 5.92 -4.00 -7.94
N GLY A 89 4.62 -4.01 -8.27
CA GLY A 89 4.10 -3.30 -9.44
C GLY A 89 4.38 -1.80 -9.40
N VAL A 90 4.10 -1.15 -8.25
CA VAL A 90 4.41 0.28 -8.05
C VAL A 90 5.93 0.53 -8.16
N LEU A 91 6.77 -0.33 -7.57
CA LEU A 91 8.22 -0.21 -7.66
C LEU A 91 8.73 -0.29 -9.11
N VAL A 92 8.26 -1.29 -9.87
CA VAL A 92 8.66 -1.48 -11.27
C VAL A 92 8.25 -0.28 -12.10
N TRP A 93 7.03 0.23 -11.92
CA TRP A 93 6.58 1.45 -12.58
C TRP A 93 7.51 2.63 -12.28
N ASN A 94 7.81 2.87 -11.00
CA ASN A 94 8.65 4.00 -10.58
C ASN A 94 10.05 3.95 -11.20
N ILE A 95 10.60 2.73 -11.38
CA ILE A 95 11.91 2.54 -12.02
C ILE A 95 11.83 2.84 -13.52
N ILE A 96 10.78 2.37 -14.20
CA ILE A 96 10.61 2.53 -15.65
C ILE A 96 10.36 4.00 -16.00
N GLU A 97 9.43 4.65 -15.30
CA GLU A 97 9.02 6.03 -15.59
C GLU A 97 9.96 7.07 -14.95
N GLY A 98 10.80 6.67 -14.00
CA GLY A 98 11.69 7.58 -13.27
C GLY A 98 10.95 8.58 -12.37
N THR A 99 9.67 8.32 -12.08
CA THR A 99 8.81 9.12 -11.19
C THR A 99 7.82 8.22 -10.45
N GLU A 100 7.27 8.69 -9.34
CA GLU A 100 6.29 7.96 -8.54
C GLU A 100 4.97 7.76 -9.30
N LEU A 101 4.45 6.52 -9.30
CA LEU A 101 3.13 6.18 -9.85
C LEU A 101 2.02 7.01 -9.18
N PHE A 102 2.13 7.18 -7.87
CA PHE A 102 1.21 7.97 -7.07
C PHE A 102 1.94 9.16 -6.47
N THR A 103 1.57 10.37 -6.87
CA THR A 103 2.34 11.59 -6.56
C THR A 103 1.71 12.40 -5.43
N GLN A 104 0.41 12.26 -5.19
CA GLN A 104 -0.31 13.02 -4.16
C GLN A 104 -0.91 12.11 -3.09
N VAL A 105 -0.06 11.26 -2.50
CA VAL A 105 -0.47 10.41 -1.38
C VAL A 105 -0.42 11.14 -0.04
N GLN A 106 -0.07 12.43 -0.01
CA GLN A 106 0.07 13.23 1.19
C GLN A 106 -0.91 14.40 1.20
N GLY A 107 -1.46 14.71 2.38
CA GLY A 107 -2.30 15.88 2.59
C GLY A 107 -1.48 17.17 2.80
N ALA A 108 -2.17 18.30 3.01
CA ALA A 108 -1.54 19.61 3.21
C ALA A 108 -0.55 19.70 4.38
N ASN A 109 -0.57 18.73 5.31
CA ASN A 109 0.34 18.62 6.44
C ASN A 109 1.59 17.76 6.14
N GLY A 110 1.78 17.30 4.90
CA GLY A 110 2.89 16.43 4.50
C GLY A 110 2.79 15.00 5.04
N ARG A 111 1.65 14.61 5.63
CA ARG A 111 1.40 13.25 6.11
C ARG A 111 0.60 12.48 5.08
N TYR A 112 0.77 11.16 5.08
CA TYR A 112 -0.02 10.26 4.25
C TYR A 112 -1.52 10.53 4.42
N ASP A 113 -2.20 10.77 3.31
CA ASP A 113 -3.65 10.95 3.23
C ASP A 113 -4.27 9.79 2.43
N PRO A 114 -4.94 8.84 3.11
CA PRO A 114 -5.56 7.69 2.46
C PRO A 114 -6.62 8.07 1.41
N LYS A 115 -7.27 9.23 1.58
CA LYS A 115 -8.27 9.77 0.65
C LYS A 115 -7.68 10.15 -0.69
N SER A 116 -6.62 10.96 -0.66
CA SER A 116 -5.93 11.37 -1.88
C SER A 116 -5.31 10.17 -2.59
N HIS A 117 -4.67 9.25 -1.86
CA HIS A 117 -4.09 8.06 -2.47
C HIS A 117 -5.14 7.17 -3.15
N LEU A 118 -6.29 6.91 -2.49
CA LEU A 118 -7.36 6.14 -3.11
C LEU A 118 -7.99 6.87 -4.31
N ALA A 119 -8.05 8.21 -4.29
CA ALA A 119 -8.50 8.98 -5.44
C ALA A 119 -7.62 8.74 -6.68
N GLU A 120 -6.30 8.73 -6.52
CA GLU A 120 -5.37 8.43 -7.62
C GLU A 120 -5.51 6.99 -8.12
N MET A 121 -5.67 6.01 -7.21
CA MET A 121 -5.94 4.63 -7.61
C MET A 121 -7.22 4.51 -8.44
N ILE A 122 -8.30 5.21 -8.05
CA ILE A 122 -9.57 5.21 -8.78
C ILE A 122 -9.42 5.90 -10.14
N ALA A 123 -8.64 6.99 -10.21
CA ALA A 123 -8.34 7.67 -11.47
C ALA A 123 -7.68 6.71 -12.47
N LEU A 124 -6.76 5.88 -11.99
CA LEU A 124 -5.98 4.96 -12.79
C LEU A 124 -6.73 3.67 -13.15
N LEU A 125 -7.39 3.04 -12.16
CA LEU A 125 -7.97 1.70 -12.28
C LEU A 125 -9.49 1.69 -12.45
N GLY A 126 -10.14 2.85 -12.26
CA GLY A 126 -11.59 2.95 -12.16
C GLY A 126 -12.12 2.66 -10.74
N PRO A 127 -13.45 2.77 -10.55
CA PRO A 127 -14.06 2.58 -9.24
C PRO A 127 -13.96 1.12 -8.77
N PRO A 128 -13.82 0.88 -7.45
CA PRO A 128 -13.77 -0.49 -6.93
C PRO A 128 -15.07 -1.26 -7.21
N PRO A 129 -14.98 -2.56 -7.48
CA PRO A 129 -16.15 -3.43 -7.62
C PRO A 129 -17.07 -3.39 -6.39
N LYS A 130 -18.36 -3.64 -6.59
CA LYS A 130 -19.37 -3.57 -5.49
C LYS A 130 -19.09 -4.60 -4.40
N GLU A 131 -18.54 -5.75 -4.79
CA GLU A 131 -18.19 -6.86 -3.91
C GLU A 131 -17.07 -6.44 -2.95
N VAL A 132 -16.10 -5.68 -3.45
CA VAL A 132 -15.00 -5.11 -2.68
C VAL A 132 -15.52 -4.10 -1.66
N ILE A 133 -16.42 -3.22 -2.10
CA ILE A 133 -17.07 -2.23 -1.23
C ILE A 133 -17.85 -2.93 -0.11
N GLY A 134 -18.67 -3.93 -0.44
CA GLY A 134 -19.45 -4.67 0.56
C GLY A 134 -18.57 -5.39 1.59
N ARG A 135 -17.42 -5.93 1.17
CA ARG A 135 -16.45 -6.53 2.10
C ARG A 135 -15.81 -5.49 3.02
N ALA A 136 -15.43 -4.33 2.49
CA ALA A 136 -14.88 -3.23 3.29
C ALA A 136 -15.90 -2.70 4.32
N GLU A 137 -17.17 -2.60 3.95
CA GLU A 137 -18.26 -2.24 4.88
C GLU A 137 -18.43 -3.28 6.00
N TYR A 138 -18.40 -4.57 5.67
CA TYR A 138 -18.45 -5.64 6.67
C TYR A 138 -17.25 -5.57 7.63
N MET A 139 -16.03 -5.51 7.09
CA MET A 139 -14.81 -5.50 7.90
C MET A 139 -14.66 -4.24 8.75
N SER A 140 -15.31 -3.13 8.38
CA SER A 140 -15.30 -1.92 9.20
C SER A 140 -16.02 -2.04 10.54
N GLN A 141 -16.81 -3.10 10.72
CA GLN A 141 -17.50 -3.41 11.98
C GLN A 141 -16.69 -4.39 12.86
N VAL A 142 -15.57 -4.89 12.35
CA VAL A 142 -14.72 -5.88 13.03
C VAL A 142 -13.56 -5.15 13.69
N ASP A 143 -13.52 -5.18 15.01
CA ASP A 143 -12.43 -4.60 15.79
C ASP A 143 -11.21 -5.54 15.84
N TYR A 144 -10.02 -4.94 15.89
CA TYR A 144 -8.79 -5.61 16.25
C TYR A 144 -8.93 -6.22 17.66
N PRO A 145 -8.23 -7.34 17.95
CA PRO A 145 -8.15 -7.90 19.30
C PRO A 145 -7.72 -6.88 20.36
N SER A 146 -6.85 -5.95 19.97
CA SER A 146 -6.42 -4.82 20.78
C SER A 146 -6.35 -3.56 19.92
N PRO A 147 -6.87 -2.41 20.36
CA PRO A 147 -6.72 -1.14 19.65
C PRO A 147 -5.25 -0.78 19.43
N ILE A 148 -4.95 -0.23 18.26
CA ILE A 148 -3.59 0.18 17.87
C ILE A 148 -3.50 1.70 17.78
N SER A 149 -2.32 2.27 18.00
CA SER A 149 -2.08 3.71 17.80
C SER A 149 -1.01 3.89 16.72
N ILE A 150 -1.28 4.76 15.74
CA ILE A 150 -0.32 5.11 14.69
C ILE A 150 0.34 6.43 15.05
N GLY A 151 1.64 6.41 15.34
CA GLY A 151 2.38 7.57 15.85
C GLY A 151 1.80 8.08 17.19
N ALA A 152 1.67 9.40 17.34
CA ALA A 152 1.06 10.04 18.51
C ALA A 152 -0.49 10.17 18.39
N GLY A 153 -1.12 9.35 17.56
CA GLY A 153 -2.56 9.40 17.30
C GLY A 153 -3.42 8.77 18.41
N LYS A 154 -4.74 8.93 18.27
CA LYS A 154 -5.71 8.22 19.11
C LYS A 154 -5.64 6.71 18.86
N PRO A 155 -5.95 5.87 19.86
CA PRO A 155 -6.18 4.45 19.64
C PRO A 155 -7.30 4.24 18.61
N CYS A 156 -7.02 3.37 17.65
CA CYS A 156 -7.90 2.99 16.56
C CYS A 156 -8.27 1.51 16.71
N LYS A 157 -9.56 1.20 16.57
CA LYS A 157 -10.10 -0.13 16.81
C LYS A 157 -10.11 -1.02 15.58
N ASN A 158 -10.08 -0.44 14.39
CA ASN A 158 -10.11 -1.18 13.13
C ASN A 158 -9.45 -0.36 12.01
N ALA A 159 -9.31 -0.95 10.83
CA ALA A 159 -8.71 -0.29 9.67
C ALA A 159 -9.47 0.98 9.26
N ARG A 160 -10.80 1.00 9.48
CA ARG A 160 -11.63 2.18 9.20
C ARG A 160 -11.22 3.39 10.03
N GLU A 161 -10.95 3.19 11.31
CA GLU A 161 -10.46 4.27 12.18
C GLU A 161 -9.02 4.69 11.89
N VAL A 162 -8.18 3.74 11.42
CA VAL A 162 -6.77 4.00 11.07
C VAL A 162 -6.68 4.88 9.82
N PHE A 163 -7.41 4.53 8.76
CA PHE A 163 -7.28 5.22 7.48
C PHE A 163 -8.32 6.34 7.30
N GLY A 164 -9.40 6.35 8.07
CA GLY A 164 -10.33 7.48 8.08
C GLY A 164 -11.04 7.74 6.73
N GLY A 165 -11.04 6.76 5.83
CA GLY A 165 -11.78 6.77 4.57
C GLY A 165 -10.97 7.23 3.36
N PRO A 166 -11.63 7.32 2.21
CA PRO A 166 -13.08 7.44 2.00
C PRO A 166 -13.72 6.06 1.89
N TYR A 167 -14.78 5.80 2.66
CA TYR A 167 -15.50 4.54 2.53
C TYR A 167 -16.72 4.77 1.64
N PHE A 168 -16.95 3.88 0.66
CA PHE A 168 -17.99 4.04 -0.35
C PHE A 168 -19.42 3.79 0.16
N ASP A 169 -19.69 4.13 1.42
CA ASP A 169 -21.01 3.93 2.04
C ASP A 169 -22.08 4.84 1.43
N LYS A 170 -23.36 4.61 1.74
CA LYS A 170 -24.47 5.34 1.08
C LYS A 170 -24.51 6.84 1.42
N GLU A 171 -23.95 7.25 2.56
CA GLU A 171 -23.92 8.65 3.02
C GLU A 171 -22.64 9.36 2.49
N GLU A 172 -21.50 8.69 2.57
CA GLU A 172 -20.19 9.07 2.01
C GLU A 172 -20.06 8.79 0.51
N ARG A 173 -21.10 8.25 -0.15
CA ARG A 173 -21.19 8.23 -1.62
C ARG A 173 -21.16 9.63 -2.21
N LYS A 174 -21.54 10.64 -1.42
CA LYS A 174 -21.26 12.04 -1.74
C LYS A 174 -19.75 12.28 -1.81
N SER A 175 -18.97 11.84 -0.83
CA SER A 175 -17.50 11.86 -0.86
C SER A 175 -16.92 11.08 -2.03
N ALA A 176 -17.45 9.90 -2.40
CA ALA A 176 -17.03 9.17 -3.60
C ALA A 176 -17.38 9.94 -4.90
N ARG A 177 -18.52 10.64 -4.93
CA ARG A 177 -18.88 11.58 -6.00
C ARG A 177 -18.01 12.83 -6.01
N GLU A 178 -17.61 13.33 -4.86
CA GLU A 178 -16.72 14.48 -4.68
C GLU A 178 -15.27 14.12 -5.01
N LEU A 179 -14.86 12.87 -4.78
CA LEU A 179 -13.59 12.31 -5.25
C LEU A 179 -13.62 12.19 -6.76
N THR A 180 -14.70 11.64 -7.34
CA THR A 180 -14.87 11.56 -8.80
C THR A 180 -15.08 12.94 -9.48
N ALA A 181 -15.57 13.95 -8.75
CA ALA A 181 -15.70 15.34 -9.17
C ALA A 181 -14.56 16.23 -8.65
N HIS A 182 -13.54 15.65 -8.02
CA HIS A 182 -12.42 16.41 -7.45
C HIS A 182 -11.74 17.15 -8.60
N PRO A 183 -11.36 18.44 -8.46
CA PRO A 183 -10.71 19.20 -9.53
C PRO A 183 -9.52 18.46 -10.14
N PHE A 184 -8.87 17.62 -9.34
CA PHE A 184 -7.78 16.74 -9.76
C PHE A 184 -8.15 15.75 -10.88
N LEU A 185 -9.32 15.11 -10.83
CA LEU A 185 -9.77 14.21 -11.90
C LEU A 185 -10.28 14.97 -13.15
N ASN A 186 -10.42 16.29 -13.05
CA ASN A 186 -10.74 17.18 -14.16
C ASN A 186 -9.49 17.78 -14.82
N PHE A 187 -8.29 17.58 -14.26
CA PHE A 187 -7.09 17.78 -15.05
C PHE A 187 -6.99 16.58 -15.97
N GLY A 188 -7.17 16.83 -17.27
CA GLY A 188 -6.92 15.85 -18.31
C GLY A 188 -5.53 15.29 -18.11
N GLY A 189 -5.45 14.18 -17.39
CA GLY A 189 -4.22 13.46 -17.19
C GLY A 189 -3.71 13.15 -18.58
N HIS A 190 -2.54 13.67 -18.91
CA HIS A 190 -1.73 13.10 -19.95
C HIS A 190 -1.24 11.72 -19.48
N ILE A 191 -2.18 10.81 -19.23
CA ILE A 191 -1.98 9.42 -19.66
C ILE A 191 -2.23 9.53 -21.14
N THR A 192 -1.15 9.66 -21.91
CA THR A 192 -1.23 9.66 -23.37
C THR A 192 -2.09 8.45 -23.76
N LYS A 193 -3.13 8.71 -24.57
CA LYS A 193 -4.02 7.68 -25.12
C LYS A 193 -3.27 6.49 -25.74
N ASP A 194 -2.01 6.73 -26.10
CA ASP A 194 -1.04 5.79 -26.64
C ASP A 194 -0.81 4.54 -25.75
N PHE A 195 -1.06 4.59 -24.44
CA PHE A 195 -0.87 3.44 -23.56
C PHE A 195 -2.04 2.43 -23.56
N LEU A 196 -3.26 2.85 -23.89
CA LEU A 196 -4.43 1.96 -23.97
C LEU A 196 -4.70 1.46 -25.40
N GLU A 197 -4.23 2.19 -26.41
CA GLU A 197 -4.26 1.77 -27.80
C GLU A 197 -2.90 1.18 -28.16
N GLY A 198 -2.68 -0.09 -27.79
CA GLY A 198 -1.48 -0.82 -28.18
C GLY A 198 -1.25 -0.74 -29.69
N GLN A 199 -0.31 0.11 -30.10
CA GLN A 199 0.26 0.12 -31.44
C GLN A 199 1.75 -0.14 -31.34
N SER A 200 2.14 -1.19 -32.07
CA SER A 200 3.48 -1.75 -32.28
C SER A 200 4.50 -0.76 -32.81
#